data_AF-A0A0D3KCP0-F1
#
_entry.id   AF-A0A0D3KCP0-F1
#
_cell.length_a   1.000
_cell.length_b   1.000
_cell.length_c   1.000
_cell.angle_alpha   90.00
_cell.angle_beta   90.00
_cell.angle_gamma   90.00
#
_symmetry.space_group_name_H-M   'P 1'
#
loop_
_entity.id
_entity.type
_entity.pdbx_description
1 polymer ?
#
loop_
_entity_poly.entity_id
_entity_poly.type
_entity_poly.pdbx_seq_one_letter_code
_entity_poly.pdbx_strand_id
1 'polypeptide(L)'
;EYEGERNAAGEREGRGVMRRANGDVYDGEWKAGKRGGRGIMRYANGNVYDGEWKTGLVEGRGVYRYANGNVYDGEWKAGKKEGRGVYPFAEGDVYEGEWKADKEEGRG
;
A
#
# COMPACT_ATOMS: atom_id res chain seq x y z
N GLU A 1 19.15 1.29 1.90
CA GLU A 1 19.76 0.60 0.75
C GLU A 1 18.74 0.41 -0.36
N TYR A 2 19.17 0.51 -1.61
CA TYR A 2 18.32 0.28 -2.78
C TYR A 2 19.03 -0.65 -3.76
N GLU A 3 18.32 -1.69 -4.17
CA GLU A 3 18.75 -2.71 -5.12
C GLU A 3 17.76 -2.68 -6.29
N GLY A 4 18.19 -2.24 -7.47
CA GLY A 4 17.31 -2.12 -8.64
C GLY A 4 17.85 -1.19 -9.71
N GLU A 5 17.06 -1.00 -10.77
CA GLU A 5 17.43 -0.18 -11.91
C GLU A 5 17.42 1.32 -11.57
N ARG A 6 18.27 2.07 -12.27
CA ARG A 6 18.32 3.53 -12.17
C ARG A 6 18.30 4.15 -13.56
N ASN A 7 17.61 5.28 -13.70
CA ASN A 7 17.62 6.04 -14.93
C ASN A 7 18.94 6.81 -15.10
N ALA A 8 19.12 7.49 -16.25
CA ALA A 8 20.33 8.24 -16.57
C ALA A 8 20.64 9.38 -15.57
N ALA A 9 19.64 9.88 -14.84
CA ALA A 9 19.79 10.87 -13.79
C ALA A 9 20.17 10.26 -12.41
N GLY A 10 20.33 8.93 -12.33
CA GLY A 10 20.65 8.20 -11.11
C GLY A 10 19.44 7.94 -10.20
N GLU A 11 18.23 8.29 -10.64
CA GLU A 11 17.00 8.06 -9.89
C GLU A 11 16.54 6.60 -10.05
N ARG A 12 15.82 6.08 -9.04
CA ARG A 12 15.23 4.74 -9.07
C ARG A 12 14.19 4.64 -10.19
N GLU A 13 14.28 3.60 -11.01
CA GLU A 13 13.40 3.35 -12.16
C GLU A 13 13.14 1.84 -12.27
N GLY A 14 12.05 1.44 -12.91
CA GLY A 14 11.75 0.02 -13.10
C GLY A 14 11.52 -0.72 -11.78
N ARG A 15 11.85 -2.02 -11.73
CA ARG A 15 11.64 -2.85 -10.53
C ARG A 15 12.83 -2.71 -9.57
N GLY A 16 12.55 -2.61 -8.28
CA GLY A 16 13.61 -2.61 -7.27
C GLY A 16 13.13 -2.70 -5.83
N VAL A 17 14.07 -3.10 -4.97
CA VAL A 17 13.88 -3.28 -3.54
C VAL A 17 14.56 -2.13 -2.79
N MET A 18 13.81 -1.46 -1.92
CA MET A 18 14.32 -0.45 -1.01
C MET A 18 14.19 -0.94 0.43
N ARG A 19 15.31 -1.00 1.14
CA ARG A 19 15.39 -1.27 2.58
C ARG A 19 15.72 0.04 3.30
N ARG A 20 14.86 0.49 4.20
CA ARG A 20 15.06 1.71 4.99
C ARG A 20 15.71 1.37 6.32
N ALA A 21 16.42 2.34 6.91
CA ALA A 21 17.09 2.16 8.20
C ALA A 21 16.11 1.89 9.37
N ASN A 22 14.84 2.34 9.23
CA ASN A 22 13.79 2.06 10.20
C ASN A 22 13.24 0.63 10.13
N GLY A 23 13.70 -0.20 9.18
CA GLY A 23 13.22 -1.57 8.96
C GLY A 23 12.15 -1.70 7.87
N ASP A 24 11.62 -0.60 7.33
CA ASP A 24 10.64 -0.68 6.24
C ASP A 24 11.30 -1.23 4.96
N VAL A 25 10.59 -2.10 4.25
CA VAL A 25 11.03 -2.67 2.97
C VAL A 25 9.95 -2.47 1.92
N TYR A 26 10.31 -1.83 0.81
CA TYR A 26 9.48 -1.76 -0.39
C TYR A 26 10.06 -2.63 -1.49
N ASP A 27 9.27 -3.52 -2.06
CA ASP A 27 9.59 -4.29 -3.25
C ASP A 27 8.54 -3.99 -4.32
N GLY A 28 8.93 -3.31 -5.40
CA GLY A 28 7.98 -2.96 -6.44
C GLY A 28 8.56 -2.05 -7.51
N GLU A 29 7.65 -1.46 -8.26
CA GLU A 29 7.98 -0.56 -9.35
C GLU A 29 8.32 0.86 -8.87
N TRP A 30 9.21 1.50 -9.62
CA TRP A 30 9.74 2.84 -9.41
C TRP A 30 9.66 3.62 -10.72
N LYS A 31 9.36 4.92 -10.60
CA LYS A 31 9.33 5.86 -11.72
C LYS A 31 9.86 7.21 -11.25
N ALA A 32 10.94 7.70 -11.87
CA ALA A 32 11.59 8.96 -11.50
C ALA A 32 11.81 9.09 -9.98
N GLY A 33 12.38 8.06 -9.36
CA GLY A 33 12.70 8.05 -7.94
C GLY A 33 11.51 7.89 -6.99
N LYS A 34 10.26 7.76 -7.48
CA LYS A 34 9.07 7.57 -6.66
C LYS A 34 8.51 6.16 -6.86
N ARG A 35 7.86 5.62 -5.82
CA ARG A 35 7.08 4.37 -5.94
C ARG A 35 5.95 4.59 -6.96
N GLY A 36 5.80 3.66 -7.89
CA GLY A 36 4.77 3.67 -8.91
C GLY A 36 4.34 2.24 -9.23
N GLY A 37 3.31 2.05 -10.06
CA GLY A 37 2.90 0.73 -10.51
C GLY A 37 2.46 -0.17 -9.37
N ARG A 38 2.82 -1.46 -9.42
CA ARG A 38 2.57 -2.43 -8.34
C ARG A 38 3.76 -2.54 -7.39
N GLY A 39 3.47 -2.74 -6.11
CA GLY A 39 4.51 -2.99 -5.11
C GLY A 39 3.99 -3.40 -3.74
N ILE A 40 4.85 -4.08 -3.00
CA ILE A 40 4.62 -4.54 -1.63
C ILE A 40 5.45 -3.68 -0.69
N MET A 41 4.79 -3.00 0.24
CA MET A 41 5.43 -2.35 1.38
C MET A 41 5.27 -3.19 2.63
N ARG A 42 6.38 -3.58 3.23
CA ARG A 42 6.45 -4.20 4.56
C ARG A 42 6.94 -3.14 5.53
N TYR A 43 6.08 -2.76 6.47
CA TYR A 43 6.42 -1.79 7.49
C TYR A 43 7.11 -2.48 8.66
N ALA A 44 8.03 -1.79 9.32
CA ALA A 44 8.75 -2.31 10.48
C ALA A 44 7.83 -2.66 11.66
N ASN A 45 6.65 -2.04 11.72
CA ASN A 45 5.63 -2.34 12.73
C ASN A 45 4.85 -3.65 12.44
N GLY A 46 5.17 -4.37 11.37
CA GLY A 46 4.52 -5.62 10.97
C GLY A 46 3.36 -5.46 9.99
N ASN A 47 2.91 -4.23 9.70
CA ASN A 47 1.90 -4.01 8.68
C ASN A 47 2.46 -4.29 7.28
N VAL A 48 1.59 -4.70 6.35
CA VAL A 48 1.96 -4.96 4.96
C VAL A 48 0.90 -4.35 4.04
N TYR A 49 1.32 -3.57 3.06
CA TYR A 49 0.47 -3.15 1.94
C TYR A 49 0.95 -3.83 0.66
N ASP A 50 0.04 -4.49 -0.05
CA ASP A 50 0.27 -5.09 -1.37
C ASP A 50 -0.73 -4.48 -2.35
N GLY A 51 -0.25 -3.65 -3.26
CA GLY A 51 -1.16 -2.99 -4.19
C GLY A 51 -0.51 -1.99 -5.12
N GLU A 52 -1.37 -1.11 -5.62
CA GLU A 52 -0.99 -0.06 -6.57
C GLU A 52 -0.42 1.18 -5.87
N TRP A 53 0.48 1.87 -6.58
CA TRP A 53 1.19 3.06 -6.15
C TRP A 53 1.21 4.09 -7.28
N LYS A 54 1.02 5.36 -6.92
CA LYS A 54 1.13 6.48 -7.85
C LYS A 54 1.87 7.63 -7.18
N THR A 55 2.95 8.09 -7.83
CA THR A 55 3.74 9.25 -7.37
C THR A 55 4.21 9.15 -5.90
N GLY A 56 4.49 7.95 -5.43
CA GLY A 56 4.96 7.69 -4.08
C GLY A 56 3.86 7.45 -3.04
N LEU A 57 2.59 7.52 -3.42
CA LEU A 57 1.42 7.28 -2.57
C LEU A 57 0.74 5.97 -2.97
N VAL A 58 0.06 5.37 -2.00
CA VAL A 58 -0.88 4.25 -2.21
C VAL A 58 -2.10 4.79 -2.95
N GLU A 59 -2.47 4.15 -4.07
CA GLU A 59 -3.49 4.61 -5.02
C GLU A 59 -4.05 3.38 -5.75
N GLY A 60 -5.32 3.34 -6.13
CA GLY A 60 -5.89 2.22 -6.88
C GLY A 60 -6.27 1.06 -5.97
N ARG A 61 -6.17 -0.19 -6.42
CA ARG A 61 -6.58 -1.35 -5.61
C ARG A 61 -5.42 -1.97 -4.84
N GLY A 62 -5.65 -2.30 -3.58
CA GLY A 62 -4.63 -2.92 -2.74
C GLY A 62 -5.18 -3.56 -1.47
N VAL A 63 -4.37 -4.46 -0.91
CA VAL A 63 -4.64 -5.18 0.32
C VAL A 63 -3.70 -4.68 1.41
N TYR A 64 -4.25 -4.15 2.49
CA TYR A 64 -3.50 -3.75 3.68
C TYR A 64 -3.75 -4.74 4.81
N ARG A 65 -2.70 -5.44 5.21
CA ARG A 65 -2.70 -6.38 6.33
C ARG A 65 -2.08 -5.67 7.53
N TYR A 66 -2.86 -5.55 8.59
CA TYR A 66 -2.41 -4.98 9.84
C TYR A 66 -1.69 -6.04 10.66
N ALA A 67 -0.71 -5.64 11.47
CA ALA A 67 0.05 -6.54 12.33
C ALA A 67 -0.83 -7.27 13.37
N ASN A 68 -2.00 -6.73 13.68
CA ASN A 68 -3.00 -7.35 14.56
C ASN A 68 -3.84 -8.44 13.86
N GLY A 69 -3.61 -8.71 12.57
CA GLY A 69 -4.33 -9.71 11.78
C GLY A 69 -5.50 -9.16 10.96
N ASN A 70 -5.94 -7.92 11.20
CA ASN A 70 -7.00 -7.30 10.40
C ASN A 70 -6.53 -7.11 8.95
N VAL A 71 -7.46 -7.16 8.01
CA VAL A 71 -7.18 -6.98 6.58
C VAL A 71 -8.14 -5.95 6.02
N TYR A 72 -7.66 -5.07 5.17
CA TYR A 72 -8.48 -4.25 4.30
C TYR A 72 -8.16 -4.62 2.86
N ASP A 73 -9.15 -5.05 2.08
CA ASP A 73 -9.05 -5.24 0.62
C ASP A 73 -10.00 -4.25 -0.04
N GLY A 74 -9.46 -3.23 -0.71
CA GLY A 74 -10.31 -2.20 -1.29
C GLY A 74 -9.55 -1.19 -2.13
N GLU A 75 -10.26 -0.12 -2.48
CA GLU A 75 -9.69 0.98 -3.24
C GLU A 75 -9.01 2.01 -2.33
N TRP A 76 -8.05 2.70 -2.92
CA TRP A 76 -7.19 3.65 -2.24
C TRP A 76 -7.04 4.91 -3.08
N LYS A 77 -7.00 6.05 -2.40
CA LYS A 77 -6.77 7.34 -3.03
C LYS A 77 -5.90 8.22 -2.14
N ALA A 78 -4.77 8.67 -2.68
CA ALA A 78 -3.82 9.52 -1.97
C ALA A 78 -3.43 8.99 -0.56
N GLY A 79 -3.27 7.67 -0.43
CA GLY A 79 -2.89 7.02 0.83
C GLY A 79 -4.03 6.72 1.80
N LYS A 80 -5.29 6.96 1.42
CA LYS A 80 -6.48 6.69 2.25
C LYS A 80 -7.37 5.62 1.63
N LYS A 81 -8.10 4.90 2.46
CA LYS A 81 -9.18 4.02 2.01
C LYS A 81 -10.26 4.86 1.33
N GLU A 82 -10.69 4.43 0.15
CA GLU A 82 -11.66 5.11 -0.70
C GLU A 82 -12.48 4.05 -1.44
N GLY A 83 -13.70 4.37 -1.89
CA GLY A 83 -14.52 3.48 -2.68
C GLY A 83 -14.87 2.16 -1.96
N ARG A 84 -15.12 1.10 -2.72
CA ARG A 84 -15.53 -0.18 -2.14
C ARG A 84 -14.38 -0.91 -1.46
N GLY A 85 -14.61 -1.40 -0.24
CA GLY A 85 -13.65 -2.19 0.49
C GLY A 85 -14.28 -3.21 1.44
N VAL A 86 -13.53 -4.29 1.66
CA VAL A 86 -13.86 -5.37 2.60
C VAL A 86 -12.90 -5.30 3.78
N TYR A 87 -13.45 -5.28 4.99
CA TYR A 87 -12.71 -5.26 6.24
C TYR A 87 -13.27 -6.28 7.22
N PRO A 88 -12.66 -7.47 7.35
CA PRO A 88 -12.90 -8.36 8.48
C PRO A 88 -12.47 -7.71 9.79
N PHE A 89 -13.42 -7.58 10.71
CA PHE A 89 -13.16 -7.26 12.11
C PHE A 89 -12.68 -8.51 12.87
N ALA A 90 -11.92 -8.29 13.93
CA ALA A 90 -11.38 -9.35 14.77
C ALA A 90 -12.47 -10.22 15.45
N GLU A 91 -13.68 -9.71 15.59
CA GLU A 91 -14.83 -10.39 16.21
C GLU A 91 -15.55 -11.36 15.25
N GLY A 92 -15.13 -11.43 13.98
CA GLY A 92 -15.70 -12.32 12.96
C GLY A 92 -16.68 -11.64 12.00
N ASP A 93 -17.10 -10.41 12.31
CA ASP A 93 -17.91 -9.60 11.41
C ASP A 93 -17.08 -9.09 10.22
N VAL A 94 -17.69 -9.03 9.05
CA VAL A 94 -17.07 -8.50 7.83
C VAL A 94 -17.84 -7.25 7.41
N TYR A 95 -17.16 -6.11 7.41
CA TYR A 95 -17.69 -4.92 6.73
C TYR A 95 -17.39 -5.01 5.24
N GLU A 96 -18.42 -4.93 4.42
CA GLU A 96 -18.29 -4.73 2.98
C GLU A 96 -19.12 -3.51 2.60
N GLY A 97 -18.45 -2.43 2.20
CA GLY A 97 -19.14 -1.16 1.95
C GLY A 97 -18.23 -0.11 1.34
N GLU A 98 -18.78 1.10 1.20
CA GLU A 98 -18.06 2.26 0.66
C GLU A 98 -17.20 2.90 1.75
N TRP A 99 -16.04 3.40 1.34
CA TRP A 99 -15.07 4.10 2.17
C TRP A 99 -14.82 5.48 1.58
N LYS A 100 -14.67 6.48 2.45
CA LYS A 100 -14.31 7.84 2.05
C LYS A 100 -13.33 8.42 3.04
N ALA A 101 -12.10 8.64 2.59
CA ALA A 101 -11.02 9.18 3.40
C ALA A 101 -10.89 8.47 4.77
N ASP A 102 -10.73 7.15 4.73
CA ASP A 102 -10.57 6.24 5.88
C ASP A 102 -11.82 6.01 6.75
N LYS A 103 -12.98 6.57 6.36
CA LYS A 103 -14.26 6.39 7.07
C LYS A 103 -15.20 5.50 6.26
N GLU A 104 -15.89 4.61 6.93
CA GLU A 104 -17.01 3.84 6.38
C GLU A 104 -18.15 4.80 6.01
N GLU A 105 -18.59 4.80 4.76
CA GLU A 105 -19.79 5.50 4.29
C GLU A 105 -20.87 4.47 3.93
N GLY A 106 -21.65 4.07 4.94
CA GLY A 106 -22.77 3.16 4.76
C GLY A 106 -23.22 2.60 6.09
N ARG A 107 -24.51 2.27 6.22
CA ARG A 107 -24.96 1.43 7.34
C ARG A 107 -24.55 0.01 7.00
N GLY A 108 -23.61 -0.55 7.79
CA GLY A 108 -23.48 -2.00 7.93
C GLY A 108 -24.74 -2.59 8.52
#